data_AF-A0A5S3VUU4-F1
#
_entry.id   AF-A0A5S3VUU4-F1
#
_cell.length_a   1.000
_cell.length_b   1.000
_cell.length_c   1.000
_cell.angle_alpha   90.00
_cell.angle_beta   90.00
_cell.angle_gamma   90.00
#
_symmetry.space_group_name_H-M   'P 1'
#
loop_
_entity.id
_entity.type
_entity.pdbx_description
1 polymer ?
#
loop_
_entity_poly.entity_id
_entity_poly.type
_entity_poly.pdbx_seq_one_letter_code
_entity_poly.pdbx_strand_id
1 'polypeptide(L)'
;QGWSASAAALEAARLRFRPIIMTSLAFILGVVPLVLSSGAGAGARHSVGTGVMGGMIAATFLAIFFVPLFFFWLTRHKLTETRNTQELADEIAMQHKKEHVETQEGFV
;
A
#
# COMPACT_ATOMS: atom_id res chain seq x y z
N GLN A 1 -22.20 4.77 6.52
CA GLN A 1 -22.54 5.26 5.16
C GLN A 1 -21.30 5.08 4.29
N GLY A 2 -21.37 4.24 3.25
CA GLY A 2 -20.20 3.88 2.42
C GLY A 2 -20.00 4.86 1.27
N TRP A 3 -18.76 5.27 1.01
CA TRP A 3 -18.41 6.09 -0.14
C TRP A 3 -18.50 5.28 -1.44
N SER A 4 -18.74 5.95 -2.58
CA SER A 4 -18.62 5.30 -3.88
C SER A 4 -17.18 4.80 -4.09
N ALA A 5 -17.01 3.72 -4.84
CA ALA A 5 -15.68 3.12 -5.06
C ALA A 5 -14.64 4.11 -5.61
N SER A 6 -15.07 5.06 -6.46
CA SER A 6 -14.22 6.13 -6.99
C SER A 6 -13.84 7.17 -5.93
N ALA A 7 -14.78 7.58 -5.07
CA ALA A 7 -14.51 8.50 -3.97
C ALA A 7 -13.57 7.86 -2.92
N ALA A 8 -13.78 6.59 -2.58
CA ALA A 8 -12.90 5.84 -1.69
C ALA A 8 -11.48 5.69 -2.26
N ALA A 9 -11.35 5.39 -3.56
CA ALA A 9 -10.06 5.29 -4.24
C ALA A 9 -9.29 6.62 -4.25
N LEU A 10 -9.97 7.73 -4.54
CA LEU A 10 -9.36 9.06 -4.61
C LEU A 10 -8.82 9.50 -3.26
N GLU A 11 -9.56 9.24 -2.19
CA GLU A 11 -9.14 9.60 -0.83
C GLU A 11 -8.01 8.70 -0.32
N ALA A 12 -8.08 7.40 -0.61
CA ALA A 12 -6.99 6.49 -0.33
C ALA A 12 -5.69 6.91 -1.06
N ALA A 13 -5.79 7.36 -2.32
CA ALA A 13 -4.66 7.90 -3.06
C ALA A 13 -4.10 9.17 -2.38
N ARG A 14 -4.96 10.09 -1.96
CA ARG A 14 -4.57 11.34 -1.30
C ARG A 14 -3.88 11.10 0.05
N LEU A 15 -4.39 10.18 0.86
CA LEU A 15 -3.81 9.80 2.16
C LEU A 15 -2.40 9.20 2.02
N ARG A 16 -2.16 8.45 0.93
CA ARG A 16 -0.89 7.76 0.69
C ARG A 16 0.14 8.60 -0.07
N PHE A 17 -0.30 9.65 -0.77
CA PHE A 17 0.58 10.50 -1.55
C PHE A 17 1.70 11.15 -0.73
N ARG A 18 1.38 11.71 0.45
CA ARG A 18 2.38 12.36 1.31
C ARG A 18 3.43 11.35 1.83
N PRO A 19 3.05 10.18 2.38
CA PRO A 19 4.01 9.13 2.74
C PRO A 19 4.86 8.61 1.58
N ILE A 20 4.29 8.37 0.39
CA ILE A 20 5.02 7.84 -0.78
C ILE A 20 6.10 8.82 -1.25
N ILE A 21 5.75 10.12 -1.30
CA ILE A 21 6.72 11.16 -1.67
C ILE A 21 7.78 11.32 -0.58
N MET A 22 7.42 11.21 0.69
CA MET A 22 8.38 11.32 1.80
C MET A 22 9.45 10.22 1.73
N THR A 23 9.06 8.96 1.55
CA THR A 23 10.02 7.84 1.55
C THR A 23 10.89 7.84 0.30
N SER A 24 10.31 8.10 -0.87
CA SER A 24 11.05 8.18 -2.13
C SER A 24 12.07 9.31 -2.13
N LEU A 25 11.71 10.51 -1.65
CA LEU A 25 12.64 11.64 -1.55
C LEU A 25 13.75 11.38 -0.52
N ALA A 26 13.41 10.86 0.67
CA ALA A 26 14.39 10.52 1.69
C ALA A 26 15.41 9.50 1.17
N PHE A 27 14.94 8.49 0.43
CA PHE A 27 15.79 7.49 -0.16
C PHE A 27 16.68 8.07 -1.27
N ILE A 28 16.14 8.84 -2.21
CA ILE A 28 16.89 9.49 -3.29
C ILE A 28 18.01 10.36 -2.69
N LEU A 29 17.70 11.20 -1.72
CA LEU A 29 18.70 12.03 -1.04
C LEU A 29 19.75 11.18 -0.30
N GLY A 30 19.37 10.02 0.24
CA GLY A 30 20.29 9.08 0.88
C GLY A 30 21.27 8.39 -0.09
N VAL A 31 20.90 8.20 -1.36
CA VAL A 31 21.79 7.62 -2.39
C VAL A 31 22.59 8.66 -3.19
N VAL A 32 22.25 9.95 -3.13
CA VAL A 32 23.02 11.02 -3.78
C VAL A 32 24.53 10.96 -3.45
N PRO A 33 24.95 10.78 -2.18
CA PRO A 33 26.38 10.69 -1.85
C PRO A 33 27.08 9.49 -2.49
N LEU A 34 26.37 8.37 -2.69
CA LEU A 34 26.93 7.18 -3.34
C LEU A 34 27.17 7.41 -4.83
N VAL A 35 26.26 8.14 -5.48
CA VAL A 35 26.34 8.50 -6.90
C VAL A 35 27.41 9.56 -7.17
N LEU A 36 27.83 10.32 -6.16
CA LEU A 36 28.87 11.34 -6.29
C LEU A 36 30.21 10.91 -5.66
N SER A 37 30.29 9.69 -5.10
CA SER A 37 31.46 9.26 -4.33
C SER A 37 32.64 8.95 -5.26
N SER A 38 33.81 9.50 -4.95
CA SER A 38 35.08 9.21 -5.64
C SER A 38 36.02 8.35 -4.78
N GLY A 39 37.08 7.81 -5.41
CA GLY A 39 38.10 6.98 -4.75
C GLY A 39 37.95 5.47 -4.98
N ALA A 40 38.63 4.67 -4.15
CA ALA A 40 38.65 3.21 -4.29
C ALA A 40 37.25 2.61 -4.16
N GLY A 41 36.80 1.82 -5.15
CA GLY A 41 35.45 1.26 -5.17
C GLY A 41 34.34 2.25 -5.53
N ALA A 42 34.68 3.44 -6.06
CA ALA A 42 33.70 4.39 -6.60
C ALA A 42 32.85 3.80 -7.73
N GLY A 43 33.45 2.97 -8.61
CA GLY A 43 32.71 2.30 -9.69
C GLY A 43 31.55 1.43 -9.19
N ALA A 44 31.76 0.65 -8.12
CA ALA A 44 30.71 -0.17 -7.51
C ALA A 44 29.61 0.70 -6.87
N ARG A 45 29.99 1.77 -6.18
CA ARG A 45 29.05 2.72 -5.54
C ARG A 45 28.23 3.49 -6.56
N HIS A 46 28.84 3.96 -7.65
CA HIS A 46 28.15 4.60 -8.76
C HIS A 46 27.17 3.64 -9.43
N SER A 47 27.59 2.41 -9.74
CA SER A 47 26.74 1.42 -10.41
C SER A 47 25.49 1.10 -9.60
N VAL A 48 25.64 0.86 -8.29
CA VAL A 48 24.51 0.61 -7.40
C VAL A 48 23.67 1.87 -7.21
N GLY A 49 24.31 3.01 -6.94
CA GLY A 49 23.64 4.27 -6.67
C GLY A 49 22.79 4.77 -7.85
N THR A 50 23.31 4.73 -9.08
CA THR A 50 22.56 5.16 -10.27
C THR A 50 21.42 4.20 -10.60
N GLY A 51 21.62 2.89 -10.50
CA GLY A 51 20.56 1.91 -10.73
C GLY A 51 19.41 2.06 -9.74
N VAL A 52 19.74 2.23 -8.46
CA VAL A 52 18.78 2.39 -7.38
C VAL A 52 18.05 3.73 -7.43
N MET A 53 18.77 4.83 -7.73
CA MET A 53 18.17 6.16 -7.90
C MET A 53 17.18 6.20 -9.07
N GLY A 54 17.57 5.67 -10.23
CA GLY A 54 16.69 5.57 -11.39
C GLY A 54 15.48 4.65 -11.11
N GLY A 55 15.72 3.52 -10.46
CA GLY A 55 14.68 2.58 -10.04
C GLY A 55 13.65 3.23 -9.10
N MET A 56 14.10 4.02 -8.12
CA MET A 56 13.19 4.70 -7.18
C MET A 56 12.32 5.74 -7.90
N ILE A 57 12.90 6.53 -8.82
CA ILE A 57 12.15 7.53 -9.60
C ILE A 57 11.08 6.83 -10.45
N ALA A 58 11.48 5.81 -11.21
CA ALA A 58 10.58 5.05 -12.06
C ALA A 58 9.47 4.35 -11.24
N ALA A 59 9.83 3.68 -10.15
CA ALA A 59 8.89 2.98 -9.28
C ALA A 59 7.90 3.92 -8.62
N THR A 60 8.35 5.10 -8.17
CA THR A 60 7.47 6.10 -7.54
C THR A 60 6.43 6.61 -8.54
N PHE A 61 6.88 6.96 -9.75
CA PHE A 61 5.98 7.42 -10.81
C PHE A 61 4.99 6.32 -11.19
N LEU A 62 5.49 5.11 -11.45
CA LEU A 62 4.65 3.97 -11.81
C LEU A 62 3.64 3.65 -10.71
N ALA A 63 4.04 3.61 -9.44
CA ALA A 63 3.16 3.30 -8.32
C ALA A 63 2.03 4.35 -8.15
N ILE A 64 2.34 5.64 -8.27
CA ILE A 64 1.33 6.70 -8.11
C ILE A 64 0.20 6.57 -9.13
N PHE A 65 0.50 6.19 -10.37
CA PHE A 65 -0.51 6.02 -11.42
C PHE A 65 -1.12 4.62 -11.44
N PHE A 66 -0.28 3.58 -11.37
CA PHE A 66 -0.73 2.21 -11.57
C PHE A 66 -1.46 1.66 -10.34
N VAL A 67 -1.12 2.05 -9.11
CA VAL A 67 -1.83 1.55 -7.92
C VAL A 67 -3.32 1.95 -7.93
N PRO A 68 -3.70 3.24 -8.09
CA PRO A 68 -5.12 3.60 -8.17
C PRO A 68 -5.79 3.09 -9.45
N LEU A 69 -5.07 3.03 -10.58
CA LEU A 69 -5.59 2.48 -11.84
C LEU A 69 -5.93 0.99 -11.71
N PHE A 70 -5.00 0.19 -11.17
CA PHE A 70 -5.23 -1.23 -10.92
C PHE A 70 -6.31 -1.44 -9.88
N PHE A 71 -6.37 -0.63 -8.82
CA PHE A 71 -7.46 -0.70 -7.84
C PHE A 71 -8.82 -0.48 -8.50
N PHE A 72 -8.95 0.57 -9.33
CA PHE A 72 -10.18 0.82 -10.08
C PHE A 72 -10.49 -0.31 -11.06
N TRP A 73 -9.49 -0.79 -11.81
CA TRP A 73 -9.66 -1.89 -12.77
C TRP A 73 -10.12 -3.17 -12.07
N LEU A 74 -9.48 -3.55 -10.97
CA LEU A 74 -9.80 -4.74 -10.17
C LEU A 74 -11.22 -4.65 -9.58
N THR A 75 -11.57 -3.48 -9.04
CA THR A 75 -12.91 -3.21 -8.47
C THR A 75 -13.98 -3.22 -9.55
N ARG A 76 -13.69 -2.68 -10.74
CA ARG A 76 -14.63 -2.62 -11.88
C ARG A 76 -14.82 -3.98 -12.55
N HIS A 77 -13.78 -4.82 -12.63
CA HIS A 77 -13.86 -6.16 -13.19
C HIS A 77 -14.48 -7.19 -12.23
N LYS A 78 -14.98 -6.75 -11.06
CA LYS A 78 -15.66 -7.60 -10.08
C LYS A 78 -14.87 -8.88 -9.76
N LEU A 79 -13.61 -8.75 -9.38
CA LEU A 79 -12.99 -9.72 -8.46
C LEU A 79 -13.42 -9.43 -7.01
N THR A 80 -14.67 -8.98 -6.87
CA THR A 80 -15.37 -8.88 -5.60
C THR A 80 -15.89 -10.27 -5.34
N GLU A 81 -15.30 -10.97 -4.38
CA GLU A 81 -15.96 -12.08 -3.73
C GLU A 81 -17.38 -11.57 -3.42
N THR A 82 -18.40 -12.18 -4.04
CA THR A 82 -19.79 -11.70 -3.91
C THR A 82 -20.35 -12.16 -2.56
N ARG A 83 -19.58 -11.96 -1.48
CA ARG A 83 -20.09 -12.13 -0.13
C ARG A 83 -21.00 -10.94 0.09
N ASN A 84 -22.29 -11.24 0.15
CA ASN A 84 -23.32 -10.24 0.37
C ASN A 84 -23.00 -9.52 1.70
N THR A 85 -23.21 -8.20 1.78
CA THR A 85 -23.07 -7.45 3.04
C THR A 85 -23.90 -8.09 4.17
N GLN A 86 -24.98 -8.81 3.82
CA GLN A 86 -25.73 -9.66 4.73
C GLN A 86 -24.97 -10.90 5.24
N GLU A 87 -24.23 -11.61 4.38
CA GLU A 87 -23.41 -12.75 4.83
C GLU A 87 -22.28 -12.32 5.76
N LEU A 88 -21.64 -11.18 5.49
CA LEU A 88 -20.63 -10.63 6.41
C LEU A 88 -21.25 -10.18 7.74
N ALA A 89 -22.42 -9.55 7.70
CA ALA A 89 -23.13 -9.16 8.92
C ALA A 89 -23.55 -10.38 9.75
N ASP A 90 -24.03 -11.44 9.11
CA ASP A 90 -24.40 -12.69 9.76
C ASP A 90 -23.17 -13.44 10.30
N GLU A 91 -22.05 -13.46 9.58
CA GLU A 91 -20.79 -14.10 10.03
C GLU A 91 -20.16 -13.35 11.22
N ILE A 92 -20.18 -12.01 11.21
CA ILE A 92 -19.72 -11.17 12.33
C ILE A 92 -20.65 -11.35 13.55
N ALA A 93 -21.98 -11.39 13.34
CA ALA A 93 -22.93 -11.63 14.43
C ALA A 93 -22.77 -13.04 15.05
N MET A 94 -22.47 -14.04 14.21
CA MET A 94 -22.19 -15.41 14.66
C MET A 94 -20.84 -15.53 15.38
N GLN A 95 -19.82 -14.76 14.99
CA GLN A 95 -18.54 -14.68 15.71
C GLN A 95 -18.68 -13.96 17.05
N HIS A 96 -19.39 -12.83 17.11
CA HIS A 96 -19.68 -12.12 18.36
C HIS A 96 -20.47 -12.99 19.35
N LYS A 97 -21.39 -13.83 18.86
CA LYS A 97 -22.11 -14.79 19.69
C LYS A 97 -21.18 -15.87 20.27
N LYS A 98 -20.14 -16.29 19.53
CA LYS A 98 -19.16 -17.28 20.03
C LYS A 98 -18.23 -16.68 21.09
N GLU A 99 -17.72 -15.46 20.90
CA GLU A 99 -16.89 -14.78 21.91
C GLU A 99 -17.64 -14.56 23.24
N HIS A 100 -18.93 -14.22 23.19
CA HIS A 100 -19.73 -14.04 24.40
C HIS A 100 -20.08 -15.35 25.12
N VAL A 101 -20.16 -16.48 24.42
CA VAL A 101 -20.37 -17.79 25.05
C VAL A 101 -19.07 -18.30 25.69
N GLU A 102 -17.92 -18.09 25.05
CA GLU A 102 -16.62 -18.55 25.57
C GLU A 102 -16.15 -17.77 26.81
N THR A 103 -16.48 -16.47 26.90
CA THR A 103 -16.23 -15.68 28.13
C THR A 103 -17.12 -16.11 29.31
N GLN A 104 -18.31 -16.66 29.04
CA GLN A 104 -19.22 -17.15 30.08
C GLN A 104 -18.91 -18.58 30.54
N GLU A 105 -18.33 -19.43 29.68
CA GLU A 105 -17.88 -20.77 30.09
C GLU A 105 -16.47 -20.78 30.69
N GLY A 106 -15.63 -19.77 30.41
CA GLY A 106 -14.30 -19.61 31.00
C GLY A 106 -14.26 -19.07 32.44
N PHE A 107 -15.42 -18.84 33.06
CA PHE A 107 -15.55 -18.33 34.44
C PHE A 107 -16.46 -19.20 35.34
N VAL A 108 -16.76 -20.45 34.93
CA VAL A 108 -17.50 -21.43 35.75
C VAL A 108 -16.65 -22.65 36.04
#